data_AF-F8C6I1-F1
#
_entry.id   AF-F8C6I1-F1
#
_cell.length_a   1.000
_cell.length_b   1.000
_cell.length_c   1.000
_cell.angle_alpha   90.00
_cell.angle_beta   90.00
_cell.angle_gamma   90.00
#
_symmetry.space_group_name_H-M   'P 1'
#
loop_
_entity.id
_entity.type
_entity.pdbx_description
1 polymer ?
#
loop_
_entity_poly.entity_id
_entity_poly.type
_entity_poly.pdbx_seq_one_letter_code
_entity_poly.pdbx_strand_id
1 'polypeptide(L)'
;MDEAFLRRIKYKIEVGNPDEEAYREIFSRVCEAAGIPYVDQAVTYLIEHYYKPRSMELRSCHPRDLVSLIRDAARYRQIPPALSKDLLDQACEVFLVNL
;
A
#
# COMPACT_ATOMS: atom_id res chain seq x y z
N MET A 1 -0.86 7.15 -24.99
CA MET A 1 -0.41 5.78 -25.29
C MET A 1 -0.97 5.41 -26.66
N ASP A 2 -0.14 5.03 -27.63
CA ASP A 2 -0.53 4.74 -29.01
C ASP A 2 -1.44 3.49 -29.15
N GLU A 3 -2.57 3.64 -29.85
CA GLU A 3 -3.55 2.57 -30.14
C GLU A 3 -2.94 1.34 -30.83
N ALA A 4 -1.83 1.51 -31.56
CA ALA A 4 -1.15 0.43 -32.28
C ALA A 4 -0.58 -0.66 -31.35
N PHE A 5 -0.27 -0.34 -30.08
CA PHE A 5 0.27 -1.30 -29.11
C PHE A 5 -0.80 -2.20 -28.50
N LEU A 6 -2.04 -1.70 -28.36
CA LEU A 6 -3.12 -2.40 -27.66
C LEU A 6 -3.77 -3.53 -28.49
N ARG A 7 -3.53 -3.58 -29.81
CA ARG A 7 -4.11 -4.60 -30.72
C ARG A 7 -3.50 -6.00 -30.56
N ARG A 8 -2.38 -6.13 -29.84
CA ARG A 8 -1.68 -7.42 -29.62
C ARG A 8 -2.00 -8.08 -28.27
N ILE A 9 -2.76 -7.41 -27.41
CA ILE A 9 -3.15 -7.95 -26.10
C ILE A 9 -4.50 -8.65 -26.25
N LYS A 10 -4.50 -9.99 -26.28
CA LYS A 10 -5.73 -10.81 -26.45
C LYS A 10 -6.70 -10.72 -25.27
N TYR A 11 -6.20 -10.54 -24.05
CA TYR A 11 -7.00 -10.49 -22.83
C TYR A 11 -6.75 -9.17 -22.11
N LYS A 12 -7.78 -8.35 -22.00
CA LYS A 12 -7.77 -7.12 -21.21
C LYS A 12 -8.53 -7.41 -19.92
N ILE A 13 -7.80 -7.72 -18.86
CA ILE A 13 -8.39 -7.89 -17.54
C ILE A 13 -8.32 -6.51 -16.89
N GLU A 14 -9.48 -5.91 -16.66
CA GLU A 14 -9.58 -4.69 -15.87
C GLU A 14 -9.38 -5.05 -14.41
N VAL A 15 -8.36 -4.46 -13.78
CA VAL A 15 -8.16 -4.55 -12.34
C VAL A 15 -8.70 -3.25 -11.77
N GLY A 16 -9.92 -3.31 -11.24
CA GLY A 16 -10.54 -2.19 -10.54
C GLY A 16 -9.85 -1.89 -9.21
N ASN A 17 -10.18 -0.73 -8.64
CA ASN A 17 -9.72 -0.38 -7.30
C ASN A 17 -10.40 -1.32 -6.27
N PRO A 18 -9.64 -1.96 -5.36
CA PRO A 18 -10.22 -2.79 -4.31
C PRO A 18 -11.11 -1.98 -3.36
N ASP A 19 -12.21 -2.58 -2.93
CA ASP A 19 -12.96 -2.13 -1.76
C ASP A 19 -12.11 -2.22 -0.48
N GLU A 20 -12.56 -1.60 0.61
CA GLU A 20 -11.81 -1.55 1.87
C GLU A 20 -11.47 -2.96 2.42
N GLU A 21 -12.42 -3.89 2.35
CA GLU A 21 -12.21 -5.28 2.81
C GLU A 21 -11.13 -5.99 1.99
N ALA A 22 -11.20 -5.87 0.66
CA ALA A 22 -10.19 -6.42 -0.24
C ALA A 22 -8.83 -5.75 -0.04
N TYR A 23 -8.81 -4.44 0.22
CA TYR A 23 -7.59 -3.69 0.51
C TYR A 23 -6.92 -4.21 1.80
N ARG A 24 -7.69 -4.44 2.86
CA ARG A 24 -7.20 -5.04 4.12
C ARG A 24 -6.64 -6.44 3.90
N GLU A 25 -7.32 -7.26 3.10
CA GLU A 25 -6.85 -8.61 2.78
C GLU A 25 -5.52 -8.59 2.01
N ILE A 26 -5.41 -7.73 0.99
CA ILE A 26 -4.17 -7.52 0.24
C ILE A 26 -3.06 -7.08 1.20
N PHE A 27 -3.36 -6.12 2.08
CA PHE A 27 -2.39 -5.60 3.05
C PHE A 27 -1.91 -6.69 4.01
N SER A 28 -2.80 -7.53 4.51
CA SER A 28 -2.47 -8.67 5.37
C SER A 28 -1.53 -9.66 4.66
N ARG A 29 -1.86 -10.07 3.43
CA ARG A 29 -1.01 -10.96 2.62
C ARG A 29 0.37 -10.37 2.33
N VAL A 30 0.44 -9.06 2.07
CA VAL A 30 1.69 -8.35 1.83
C VAL A 30 2.53 -8.28 3.12
N CYS A 31 1.91 -8.01 4.26
CA CYS A 31 2.58 -8.03 5.57
C CYS A 31 3.14 -9.42 5.88
N GLU A 32 2.36 -10.48 5.67
CA GLU A 32 2.79 -11.87 5.86
C GLU A 32 3.99 -12.20 4.97
N ALA A 33 3.93 -11.85 3.67
CA ALA A 33 5.03 -12.05 2.74
C ALA A 33 6.29 -11.25 3.12
N ALA A 34 6.14 -10.11 3.78
CA ALA A 34 7.24 -9.28 4.26
C ALA A 34 7.74 -9.68 5.67
N GLY A 35 7.09 -10.65 6.33
CA GLY A 35 7.41 -11.04 7.71
C GLY A 35 7.05 -9.99 8.76
N ILE A 36 6.10 -9.09 8.46
CA ILE A 36 5.64 -8.04 9.36
C ILE A 36 4.31 -8.46 9.99
N PRO A 37 4.14 -8.36 11.32
CA PRO A 37 2.85 -8.62 11.95
C PRO A 37 1.80 -7.60 11.47
N TYR A 38 0.72 -8.11 10.90
CA TYR A 38 -0.43 -7.30 10.47
C TYR A 38 -1.17 -6.72 11.68
N VAL A 39 -1.50 -5.43 11.61
CA VAL A 39 -2.27 -4.74 12.65
C VAL A 39 -3.42 -3.99 11.97
N ASP A 40 -4.66 -4.46 12.19
CA ASP A 40 -5.83 -3.89 11.54
C ASP A 40 -6.02 -2.40 11.85
N GLN A 41 -5.74 -2.00 13.10
CA GLN A 41 -5.83 -0.62 13.55
C GLN A 41 -4.88 0.32 12.80
N ALA A 42 -3.74 -0.18 12.31
CA ALA A 42 -2.80 0.61 11.52
C ALA A 42 -3.34 0.86 10.10
N VAL A 43 -4.02 -0.13 9.50
CA VAL A 43 -4.69 0.05 8.20
C VAL A 43 -5.89 0.99 8.32
N THR A 44 -6.68 0.86 9.39
CA THR A 44 -7.75 1.82 9.68
C THR A 44 -7.20 3.24 9.83
N TYR A 45 -6.10 3.42 10.57
CA TYR A 45 -5.44 4.72 10.70
C TYR A 45 -5.00 5.28 9.34
N LEU A 46 -4.36 4.44 8.51
CA LEU A 46 -3.93 4.80 7.16
C LEU A 46 -5.11 5.33 6.33
N ILE A 47 -6.23 4.60 6.30
CA ILE A 47 -7.40 4.97 5.51
C ILE A 47 -8.02 6.29 6.00
N GLU A 48 -8.23 6.42 7.31
CA GLU A 48 -8.86 7.60 7.91
C GLU A 48 -8.00 8.86 7.79
N HIS A 49 -6.68 8.77 8.00
CA HIS A 49 -5.80 9.95 8.05
C HIS A 49 -5.20 10.33 6.71
N TYR A 50 -5.05 9.39 5.77
CA TYR A 50 -4.38 9.66 4.51
C TYR A 50 -5.31 9.60 3.31
N TYR A 51 -6.11 8.54 3.19
CA TYR A 51 -6.95 8.31 2.01
C TYR A 51 -8.21 9.17 2.01
N LYS A 52 -9.00 9.12 3.08
CA LYS A 52 -10.24 9.91 3.21
C LYS A 52 -10.04 11.42 3.01
N PRO A 53 -9.11 12.10 3.71
CA PRO A 53 -8.95 13.55 3.58
C PRO A 53 -8.44 13.98 2.20
N ARG A 54 -7.74 13.10 1.47
CA ARG A 54 -7.28 13.36 0.11
C ARG A 54 -8.22 12.83 -0.97
N SER A 55 -9.35 12.21 -0.59
CA SER A 55 -10.27 11.51 -1.51
C SER A 55 -9.54 10.58 -2.49
N MET A 56 -8.53 9.88 -1.99
CA MET A 56 -7.71 8.99 -2.80
C MET A 56 -8.37 7.64 -2.97
N GLU A 57 -8.28 7.09 -4.18
CA GLU A 57 -8.71 5.73 -4.45
C GLU A 57 -7.76 4.72 -3.79
N LEU A 58 -8.32 3.65 -3.22
CA LEU A 58 -7.57 2.53 -2.67
C LEU A 58 -6.99 1.73 -3.84
N ARG A 59 -5.70 1.95 -4.17
CA ARG A 59 -5.04 1.20 -5.25
C ARG A 59 -4.37 -0.05 -4.70
N SER A 60 -4.48 -1.16 -5.42
CA SER A 60 -3.87 -2.45 -5.03
C SER A 60 -2.34 -2.42 -4.95
N CYS A 61 -1.68 -1.42 -5.55
CA CYS A 61 -0.22 -1.25 -5.46
C CYS A 61 0.24 -0.68 -4.12
N HIS A 62 -0.55 0.24 -3.52
CA HIS A 62 -0.13 0.99 -2.33
C HIS A 62 0.27 0.11 -1.14
N PRO A 63 -0.41 -1.01 -0.81
CA PRO A 63 0.00 -1.88 0.29
C PRO A 63 1.44 -2.38 0.15
N ARG A 64 1.83 -2.79 -1.05
CA ARG A 64 3.18 -3.33 -1.33
C ARG A 64 4.24 -2.26 -1.17
N ASP A 65 4.00 -1.08 -1.73
CA ASP A 65 4.95 0.03 -1.68
C ASP A 65 5.11 0.54 -0.24
N LEU A 66 4.01 0.74 0.49
CA LEU A 66 4.04 1.14 1.89
C LEU A 66 4.78 0.13 2.77
N VAL A 67 4.47 -1.17 2.63
CA VAL A 67 5.15 -2.22 3.42
C VAL A 67 6.64 -2.31 3.06
N SER A 68 7.01 -2.10 1.79
CA SER A 68 8.42 -2.05 1.41
C SER A 68 9.13 -0.87 2.09
N LEU A 69 8.53 0.33 2.08
CA LEU A 69 9.08 1.51 2.72
C LEU A 69 9.20 1.34 4.25
N ILE A 70 8.19 0.73 4.89
CA ILE A 70 8.23 0.40 6.33
C ILE A 70 9.43 -0.51 6.63
N ARG A 71 9.64 -1.54 5.81
CA ARG A 71 10.77 -2.46 5.96
C ARG A 71 12.11 -1.75 5.76
N ASP A 72 12.21 -0.88 4.76
CA ASP A 72 13.43 -0.12 4.48
C ASP A 72 13.74 0.89 5.59
N ALA A 73 12.71 1.58 6.11
CA ALA A 73 12.84 2.48 7.26
C ALA A 73 13.24 1.75 8.55
N ALA A 74 12.63 0.60 8.83
CA ALA A 74 13.00 -0.24 9.97
C ALA A 74 14.45 -0.74 9.87
N ARG A 75 14.86 -1.17 8.67
CA ARG A 75 16.24 -1.60 8.39
C ARG A 75 17.24 -0.46 8.57
N TYR A 76 16.91 0.75 8.08
CA TYR A 76 17.76 1.93 8.26
C TYR A 76 17.98 2.27 9.74
N ARG A 77 16.93 2.11 10.56
CA ARG A 77 16.97 2.39 12.00
C ARG A 77 17.47 1.22 12.86
N GLN A 78 17.79 0.08 12.24
CA GLN A 78 18.17 -1.15 12.93
C GLN A 78 17.13 -1.64 13.96
N ILE A 79 15.85 -1.40 13.69
CA ILE A 79 14.73 -1.88 14.51
C ILE A 79 13.97 -2.99 13.78
N PRO A 80 13.26 -3.89 14.48
CA PRO A 80 12.44 -4.89 13.83
C PRO A 80 11.32 -4.21 13.00
N PRO A 81 11.02 -4.72 11.78
CA PRO A 81 9.96 -4.19 10.97
C PRO A 81 8.61 -4.49 11.63
N ALA A 82 7.85 -3.44 11.91
CA ALA A 82 6.56 -3.53 12.56
C ALA A 82 5.58 -2.55 11.89
N LEU A 83 4.30 -2.91 11.88
CA LEU A 83 3.24 -2.02 11.43
C LEU A 83 2.89 -0.99 12.53
N SER A 84 3.91 -0.25 12.98
CA SER A 84 3.78 0.78 14.00
C SER A 84 3.37 2.11 13.36
N LYS A 85 2.69 2.95 14.14
CA LYS A 85 2.25 4.28 13.67
C LYS A 85 3.41 5.11 13.14
N ASP A 86 4.56 5.11 13.82
CA ASP A 86 5.73 5.93 13.44
C ASP A 86 6.34 5.54 12.09
N LEU A 87 6.51 4.23 11.84
CA LEU A 87 7.04 3.73 10.57
C LEU A 87 6.04 3.88 9.43
N LEU A 88 4.75 3.71 9.72
CA LEU A 88 3.68 3.92 8.77
C LEU A 88 3.60 5.39 8.36
N ASP A 89 3.67 6.32 9.32
CA ASP A 89 3.65 7.77 9.07
C ASP A 89 4.80 8.18 8.15
N GLN A 90 6.02 7.71 8.42
CA GLN A 90 7.18 7.94 7.54
C GLN A 90 7.00 7.35 6.14
N ALA A 91 6.51 6.11 6.03
CA ALA A 91 6.26 5.51 4.74
C ALA A 91 5.22 6.31 3.95
N CYS A 92 4.18 6.80 4.63
CA CYS A 92 3.16 7.67 4.06
C CYS A 92 3.72 9.04 3.67
N GLU A 93 4.57 9.67 4.49
CA GLU A 93 5.23 10.91 4.12
C GLU A 93 6.10 10.74 2.87
N VAL A 94 6.82 9.64 2.74
CA VAL A 94 7.67 9.40 1.56
C VAL A 94 6.83 9.11 0.32
N PHE A 95 5.77 8.30 0.45
CA PHE A 95 5.00 7.81 -0.69
C PHE A 95 3.87 8.76 -1.13
N LEU A 96 3.18 9.40 -0.19
CA LEU A 96 1.95 10.18 -0.42
C LEU A 96 2.18 11.69 -0.47
N VAL A 97 3.35 12.22 -0.10
CA VAL A 97 3.64 13.67 -0.20
C VAL A 97 3.89 14.11 -1.65
N ASN A 98 4.17 13.17 -2.56
CA ASN A 98 4.38 13.45 -3.98
C ASN A 98 3.16 13.10 -4.87
N LEU A 99 1.98 12.84 -4.29
CA LEU A 99 0.77 12.48 -5.03
C LEU A 99 -0.34 13.54 -4.91
#